data_AF-A0A381YV19-F1
#
_entry.id   AF-A0A381YV19-F1
#
_cell.length_a   1.000
_cell.length_b   1.000
_cell.length_c   1.000
_cell.angle_alpha   90.00
_cell.angle_beta   90.00
_cell.angle_gamma   90.00
#
_symmetry.space_group_name_H-M   'P 1'
#
loop_
_entity.id
_entity.type
_entity.pdbx_description
1 polymer ?
#
loop_
_entity_poly.entity_id
_entity_poly.type
_entity_poly.pdbx_seq_one_letter_code
_entity_poly.pdbx_strand_id
1 'polypeptide(L)' 'MDIDRVRILTGLAEAWGQWDAFADGLSDDDWATPSRCPGWTVQDNL' A
#
# COMPACT_ATOMS: atom_id res chain seq x y z
N MET A 1 -25.18 4.48 -15.68
CA MET A 1 -24.69 4.37 -14.29
C MET A 1 -24.03 5.68 -13.94
N ASP A 2 -24.52 6.36 -12.91
CA ASP A 2 -23.80 7.49 -12.35
C ASP A 2 -22.69 6.96 -11.43
N ILE A 3 -21.54 7.62 -11.44
CA ILE A 3 -20.40 7.22 -10.60
C ILE A 3 -20.61 7.81 -9.22
N ASP A 4 -20.74 6.94 -8.21
CA ASP A 4 -20.76 7.34 -6.81
C ASP A 4 -19.36 7.78 -6.36
N ARG A 5 -19.05 9.05 -6.64
CA ARG A 5 -17.76 9.68 -6.35
C ARG A 5 -17.41 9.62 -4.87
N VAL A 6 -18.40 9.80 -3.99
CA VAL A 6 -18.18 9.78 -2.53
C VAL A 6 -17.70 8.41 -2.11
N ARG A 7 -18.42 7.36 -2.52
CA ARG A 7 -18.01 5.98 -2.21
C ARG A 7 -16.61 5.65 -2.73
N ILE A 8 -16.27 6.07 -3.95
CA ILE A 8 -14.95 5.81 -4.53
C ILE A 8 -13.86 6.52 -3.74
N LEU A 9 -14.04 7.82 -3.44
CA LEU A 9 -13.04 8.60 -2.71
C LEU A 9 -12.85 8.09 -1.28
N THR A 10 -13.93 7.67 -0.61
CA THR A 10 -13.85 7.03 0.71
C THR A 10 -13.04 5.74 0.66
N GLY A 11 -13.34 4.85 -0.29
CA GLY A 11 -12.61 3.58 -0.42
C GLY A 11 -11.12 3.78 -0.76
N LEU A 12 -10.79 4.78 -1.59
CA LEU A 12 -9.40 5.12 -1.90
C LEU A 12 -8.67 5.69 -0.67
N ALA A 13 -9.32 6.56 0.12
CA ALA A 13 -8.74 7.10 1.34
C ALA A 13 -8.50 6.03 2.41
N GLU A 14 -9.44 5.09 2.57
CA GLU A 14 -9.30 3.96 3.48
C GLU A 14 -8.15 3.04 3.07
N ALA A 15 -8.07 2.66 1.79
CA ALA A 15 -6.98 1.84 1.27
C ALA A 15 -5.62 2.52 1.43
N TRP A 16 -5.56 3.83 1.16
CA TRP A 16 -4.33 4.60 1.35
C TRP A 16 -3.90 4.63 2.82
N GLY A 17 -4.84 4.85 3.75
CA GLY A 17 -4.54 4.83 5.18
C GLY A 17 -4.00 3.49 5.68
N GLN A 18 -4.44 2.37 5.10
CA GLN A 18 -3.91 1.05 5.41
C GLN A 18 -2.48 0.86 4.92
N TRP A 19 -2.15 1.38 3.74
CA TRP A 19 -0.77 1.32 3.21
C TRP A 19 0.18 2.22 3.99
N ASP A 20 -0.26 3.42 4.37
CA ASP A 20 0.53 4.35 5.17
C ASP A 20 0.86 3.75 6.55
N ALA A 21 -0.15 3.20 7.24
CA ALA A 21 0.03 2.53 8.53
C ALA A 21 0.92 1.27 8.45
N PHE A 22 0.89 0.55 7.32
CA PHE A 22 1.80 -0.57 7.08
C PHE A 22 3.24 -0.08 6.91
N ALA A 23 3.45 0.97 6.10
CA ALA A 23 4.76 1.52 5.79
C ALA A 23 5.45 2.16 7.01
N ASP A 24 4.69 2.84 7.87
CA ASP A 24 5.21 3.51 9.09
C ASP A 24 5.89 2.54 10.08
N GLY A 25 5.50 1.26 10.05
CA GLY A 25 6.05 0.23 10.92
C GLY A 25 7.34 -0.44 10.43
N LEU A 26 7.82 -0.10 9.22
CA LEU A 26 8.94 -0.80 8.58
C LEU A 26 10.26 -0.04 8.74
N SER A 27 11.29 -0.75 9.18
CA SER A 27 12.67 -0.26 9.16
C SER A 27 13.29 -0.40 7.75
N ASP A 28 14.45 0.24 7.52
CA ASP A 28 15.20 0.12 6.26
C ASP A 28 15.53 -1.34 5.90
N ASP A 29 15.81 -2.18 6.90
CA ASP A 29 16.08 -3.61 6.69
C ASP A 29 14.81 -4.38 6.29
N ASP A 30 13.65 -4.00 6.86
CA ASP A 30 12.37 -4.61 6.49
C ASP A 30 11.99 -4.24 5.04
N TRP A 31 12.28 -3.01 4.63
CA TRP A 31 12.08 -2.55 3.25
C TRP A 31 12.91 -3.33 2.23
N ALA A 32 14.15 -3.67 2.60
CA ALA A 32 15.06 -4.46 1.76
C ALA A 32 14.71 -5.97 1.72
N THR A 33 13.74 -6.43 2.51
CA THR A 33 13.35 -7.85 2.56
C THR A 33 12.77 -8.30 1.21
N PRO A 34 13.18 -9.47 0.68
CA PRO A 34 12.59 -10.02 -0.54
C PRO A 34 11.07 -10.24 -0.42
N SER A 35 10.32 -9.84 -1.45
CA SER A 35 8.87 -10.05 -1.52
C SER A 35 8.51 -11.42 -2.11
N ARG A 36 7.20 -11.67 -2.23
CA ARG A 36 6.69 -12.87 -2.91
C ARG A 36 6.85 -12.81 -4.43
N CYS A 37 7.11 -11.63 -4.99
CA CYS A 37 7.43 -11.44 -6.39
C CYS A 37 8.95 -11.72 -6.59
N PRO A 38 9.34 -12.73 -7.39
CA PRO A 38 10.74 -13.10 -7.54
C PRO A 38 11.60 -11.91 -8.02
N GLY A 39 12.69 -11.65 -7.29
CA GLY A 39 13.62 -10.57 -7.58
C GLY A 39 13.19 -9.18 -7.11
N TRP A 40 12.07 -9.06 -6.40
CA TRP A 40 11.57 -7.80 -5.84
C TRP A 40 11.74 -7.79 -4.33
N THR A 41 11.91 -6.60 -3.75
CA THR A 41 11.88 -6.33 -2.31
C THR A 41 10.49 -5.85 -1.88
N VAL A 42 10.25 -5.69 -0.58
CA VAL A 42 9.01 -5.09 -0.06
C VAL A 42 8.80 -3.70 -0.66
N GLN A 43 9.88 -2.90 -0.76
CA GLN A 43 9.87 -1.54 -1.32
C GLN A 43 9.39 -1.47 -2.77
N ASP A 44 9.72 -2.46 -3.61
CA ASP A 44 9.34 -2.44 -5.03
C ASP A 44 7.82 -2.62 -5.26
N ASN A 45 7.06 -3.05 -4.24
CA ASN A 45 5.61 -3.29 -4.36
C ASN A 45 4.76 -2.06 -4.02
N LEU A 46 5.36 -0.95 -3.59
CA LEU A 46 4.67 0.27 -3.17
C LEU A 46 4.94 1.44 -4.12
#